data_AF-A0A933IRE1-F1
#
_entry.id   AF-A0A933IRE1-F1
#
_cell.length_a   1.000
_cell.length_b   1.000
_cell.length_c   1.000
_cell.angle_alpha   90.00
_cell.angle_beta   90.00
_cell.angle_gamma   90.00
#
_symmetry.space_group_name_H-M   'P 1'
#
loop_
_entity.id
_entity.type
_entity.pdbx_description
1 polymer ?
#
loop_
_entity_poly.entity_id
_entity_poly.type
_entity_poly.pdbx_seq_one_letter_code
_entity_poly.pdbx_strand_id
1 'polypeptide(L)'
;MNCQKCGAEMESGEERDLFGQMVCEDCYMDHLSPSRTCDPWAVHSAKSFPRTGTADTQLTQLQTRILEILEQTGGAEPAEVARRLNIRPEQLQREVATLRHMEKLRGKMLEDGKRVLVLW
;
A
#
# COMPACT_ATOMS: atom_id res chain seq x y z
N MET A 1 2.61 -8.74 25.35
CA MET A 1 1.16 -8.40 25.31
C MET A 1 0.75 -8.16 23.85
N ASN A 2 -0.51 -8.31 23.45
CA ASN A 2 -0.89 -8.22 22.03
C ASN A 2 -1.44 -6.85 21.64
N CYS A 3 -1.05 -6.36 20.48
CA CYS A 3 -1.53 -5.10 19.90
C CYS A 3 -3.03 -5.19 19.61
N GLN A 4 -3.82 -4.23 20.12
CA GLN A 4 -5.28 -4.22 19.92
C GLN A 4 -5.70 -3.90 18.46
N LYS A 5 -4.78 -3.39 17.64
CA LYS A 5 -5.03 -3.04 16.22
C LYS A 5 -4.63 -4.15 15.25
N CYS A 6 -3.40 -4.67 15.34
CA CYS A 6 -2.89 -5.69 14.41
C CYS A 6 -2.81 -7.10 14.99
N GLY A 7 -3.00 -7.27 16.30
CA GLY A 7 -2.91 -8.57 16.98
C GLY A 7 -1.50 -9.10 17.22
N ALA A 8 -0.46 -8.42 16.70
CA ALA A 8 0.93 -8.81 16.89
C ALA A 8 1.34 -8.81 18.37
N GLU A 9 2.25 -9.70 18.73
CA GLU A 9 2.90 -9.68 20.03
C GLU A 9 3.81 -8.44 20.12
N MET A 10 3.67 -7.69 21.21
CA MET A 10 4.42 -6.48 21.51
C MET A 10 5.50 -6.80 22.53
N GLU A 11 6.72 -6.33 22.24
CA GLU A 11 7.82 -6.32 23.19
C GLU A 11 7.55 -5.31 24.32
N SER A 12 8.11 -5.60 25.50
CA SER A 12 7.95 -4.75 26.68
C SER A 12 8.60 -3.39 26.43
N GLY A 13 7.82 -2.31 26.43
CA GLY A 13 8.27 -0.93 26.20
C GLY A 13 7.90 -0.37 24.81
N GLU A 14 7.46 -1.22 23.88
CA GLU A 14 7.01 -0.81 22.54
C GLU A 14 5.51 -0.45 22.49
N GLU A 15 4.84 -0.51 23.64
CA GLU A 15 3.42 -0.21 23.70
C GLU A 15 3.16 1.30 23.66
N ARG A 16 2.15 1.69 22.89
CA ARG A 16 1.72 3.09 22.72
C ARG A 16 0.22 3.17 22.95
N ASP A 17 -0.23 4.21 23.64
CA ASP A 17 -1.65 4.53 23.72
C ASP A 17 -2.09 5.25 22.44
N LEU A 18 -3.13 4.71 21.79
CA LEU A 18 -3.79 5.32 20.65
C LEU A 18 -5.30 5.35 20.89
N PHE A 19 -5.81 6.52 21.27
CA PHE A 19 -7.23 6.72 21.62
C PHE A 19 -7.75 5.77 22.72
N GLY A 20 -6.94 5.49 23.75
CA GLY A 20 -7.31 4.56 24.82
C GLY A 20 -7.14 3.08 24.45
N GLN A 21 -6.52 2.77 23.30
CA GLN A 21 -6.13 1.42 22.90
C GLN A 21 -4.61 1.26 22.96
N MET A 22 -4.14 0.17 23.55
CA MET A 22 -2.73 -0.20 23.56
C MET A 22 -2.37 -0.89 22.23
N VAL A 23 -1.53 -0.22 21.45
CA VAL A 23 -1.06 -0.68 20.13
C VAL A 23 0.47 -0.75 20.08
N CYS A 24 1.00 -1.51 19.12
CA CYS A 24 2.45 -1.57 18.90
C CYS A 24 2.96 -0.27 18.28
N GLU A 25 4.26 -0.02 18.39
CA GLU A 25 4.91 1.14 17.80
C GLU A 25 4.61 1.30 16.30
N ASP A 26 4.68 0.23 15.52
CA ASP A 26 4.33 0.26 14.09
C ASP A 26 2.91 0.78 13.85
N CYS A 27 1.93 0.25 14.59
CA CYS A 27 0.53 0.65 14.47
C CYS A 27 0.27 2.10 14.87
N TYR A 28 1.05 2.59 15.85
CA TYR A 28 1.04 3.98 16.28
C TYR A 28 1.64 4.90 15.22
N MET A 29 2.81 4.54 14.67
CA MET A 29 3.47 5.28 13.60
C MET A 29 2.65 5.32 12.31
N ASP A 30 2.00 4.21 11.96
CA ASP A 30 1.06 4.13 10.82
C ASP A 30 -0.08 5.15 10.95
N HIS A 31 -0.54 5.42 12.18
CA HIS A 31 -1.58 6.41 12.44
C HIS A 31 -1.07 7.84 12.33
N LEU A 32 0.12 8.12 12.88
CA LEU A 32 0.72 9.46 12.83
C LEU A 32 1.17 9.87 11.42
N SER A 33 1.57 8.90 10.60
CA SER A 33 2.08 9.11 9.25
C SER A 33 1.31 8.28 8.23
N PRO A 34 0.05 8.64 7.93
CA PRO A 34 -0.71 7.95 6.90
C PRO A 34 -0.04 8.15 5.54
N SER A 35 -0.06 7.12 4.69
CA SER A 35 0.47 7.22 3.33
C SER A 35 -0.27 8.31 2.55
N ARG A 36 0.47 9.30 2.06
CA ARG A 36 -0.05 10.38 1.22
C ARG A 36 0.24 10.09 -0.25
N THR A 37 -0.60 10.60 -1.14
CA THR A 37 -0.27 10.65 -2.57
C THR A 37 0.99 11.49 -2.79
N CYS A 38 1.94 11.02 -3.60
CA CYS A 38 3.11 11.84 -3.92
C CYS A 38 2.72 13.15 -4.59
N ASP A 39 3.55 14.15 -4.31
CA ASP A 39 3.52 15.44 -4.97
C ASP A 39 3.65 15.27 -6.51
N PRO A 40 2.75 15.87 -7.31
CA PRO A 40 2.79 15.76 -8.76
C PRO A 40 4.10 16.23 -9.39
N TRP A 41 4.77 17.23 -8.81
CA TRP A 41 6.08 17.70 -9.29
C TRP A 41 7.14 16.66 -9.01
N ALA A 42 7.18 16.05 -7.82
CA ALA A 42 8.11 14.96 -7.52
C ALA A 42 8.00 13.80 -8.53
N VAL A 43 6.77 13.41 -8.90
CA VAL A 43 6.51 12.39 -9.93
C VAL A 43 7.00 12.87 -11.31
N HIS A 44 6.68 14.11 -11.70
CA HIS A 44 7.12 14.66 -12.99
C HIS A 44 8.65 14.74 -13.10
N SER A 45 9.33 15.25 -12.07
CA SER A 45 10.79 15.30 -12.00
C SER A 45 11.39 13.91 -12.12
N ALA A 46 10.89 12.93 -11.37
CA ALA A 46 11.37 11.54 -11.44
C ALA A 46 11.22 10.92 -12.85
N LYS A 47 10.25 11.37 -13.65
CA LYS A 47 10.09 10.97 -15.06
C LYS A 47 11.07 11.68 -16.00
N SER A 48 11.32 12.96 -15.77
CA SER A 48 12.08 13.82 -16.67
C SER A 48 13.60 13.62 -16.58
N PHE A 49 14.09 13.06 -15.47
CA PHE A 49 15.51 12.70 -15.35
C PHE A 49 15.79 11.37 -16.06
N PRO A 50 16.70 11.34 -17.06
CA PRO A 50 17.08 10.10 -17.71
C PRO A 50 17.66 9.14 -16.67
N ARG A 51 17.18 7.90 -16.73
CA ARG A 51 17.57 6.77 -15.90
C ARG A 51 18.99 6.29 -16.26
N THR A 52 19.99 7.17 -16.20
CA THR A 52 21.39 6.80 -16.38
C THR A 52 21.84 6.01 -15.15
N GLY A 53 21.74 4.69 -15.24
CA GLY A 53 22.18 3.76 -14.19
C GLY A 53 21.06 3.17 -13.31
N THR A 54 19.80 3.12 -13.77
CA THR A 54 18.76 2.51 -12.95
C THR A 54 18.95 1.02 -12.81
N ALA A 55 19.18 0.60 -11.56
CA ALA A 55 18.69 -0.69 -11.10
C ALA A 55 17.26 -0.85 -11.65
N ASP A 56 17.03 -1.88 -12.46
CA ASP A 56 15.68 -2.36 -12.71
C ASP A 56 14.98 -2.40 -11.35
N THR A 57 13.96 -1.57 -11.17
CA THR A 57 13.27 -1.48 -9.88
C THR A 57 12.54 -2.80 -9.70
N GLN A 58 13.22 -3.75 -9.06
CA GLN A 58 12.72 -5.10 -8.88
C GLN A 58 11.46 -5.01 -8.02
N LEU A 59 10.37 -5.56 -8.55
CA LEU A 59 9.13 -5.68 -7.80
C LEU A 59 9.36 -6.62 -6.62
N THR A 60 8.85 -6.24 -5.46
CA THR A 60 8.81 -7.17 -4.33
C THR A 60 7.85 -8.32 -4.64
N GLN A 61 8.00 -9.46 -3.96
CA GLN A 61 7.07 -10.59 -4.14
C GLN A 61 5.60 -10.18 -3.91
N LEU A 62 5.36 -9.32 -2.93
CA LEU A 62 4.02 -8.81 -2.64
C LEU A 62 3.47 -7.95 -3.79
N GLN A 63 4.30 -7.06 -4.34
CA GLN A 63 3.96 -6.22 -5.48
C GLN A 63 3.63 -7.06 -6.72
N THR A 64 4.42 -8.09 -7.01
CA THR A 64 4.14 -9.02 -8.11
C THR A 64 2.80 -9.71 -7.93
N ARG A 65 2.51 -10.24 -6.74
CA ARG A 65 1.22 -10.89 -6.45
C ARG A 65 0.02 -9.94 -6.58
N ILE A 66 0.18 -8.66 -6.21
CA ILE A 66 -0.86 -7.65 -6.45
C ILE A 66 -1.15 -7.54 -7.94
N LEU A 67 -0.12 -7.40 -8.78
CA LEU A 67 -0.29 -7.27 -10.23
C LEU A 67 -0.90 -8.52 -10.86
N GLU A 68 -0.47 -9.71 -10.45
CA GLU A 68 -1.04 -10.99 -10.91
C GLU A 68 -2.54 -11.11 -10.61
N ILE A 69 -2.98 -10.71 -9.41
CA ILE A 69 -4.41 -10.70 -9.06
C ILE A 69 -5.18 -9.77 -10.01
N LEU A 70 -4.64 -8.58 -10.29
CA LEU A 70 -5.29 -7.60 -11.17
C LEU A 70 -5.32 -8.06 -12.63
N GLU A 71 -4.28 -8.75 -13.09
CA GLU A 71 -4.23 -9.37 -14.42
C GLU A 71 -5.29 -10.46 -14.56
N GLN A 72 -5.38 -11.36 -13.57
CA GLN A 72 -6.33 -12.48 -13.58
C GLN A 72 -7.79 -12.03 -13.47
N THR A 73 -8.05 -10.95 -12.74
CA THR A 73 -9.41 -10.45 -12.49
C THR A 73 -9.87 -9.37 -13.47
N GLY A 74 -8.95 -8.77 -14.24
CA GLY A 74 -9.22 -7.57 -15.03
C GLY A 74 -9.41 -6.31 -14.17
N GLY A 75 -9.17 -6.41 -12.87
CA GLY A 75 -9.36 -5.36 -11.88
C GLY A 75 -10.17 -5.82 -10.67
N ALA A 76 -9.82 -5.30 -9.49
CA ALA A 76 -10.43 -5.72 -8.24
C ALA A 76 -10.58 -4.56 -7.23
N GLU A 77 -11.57 -4.65 -6.36
CA GLU A 77 -11.73 -3.71 -5.24
C GLU A 77 -10.53 -3.84 -4.27
N PRO A 78 -10.00 -2.74 -3.71
CA PRO A 78 -8.88 -2.80 -2.77
C PRO A 78 -9.11 -3.75 -1.58
N ALA A 79 -10.33 -3.76 -1.04
CA ALA A 79 -10.70 -4.65 0.06
C ALA A 79 -10.59 -6.13 -0.32
N GLU A 80 -10.95 -6.48 -1.57
CA GLU A 80 -10.82 -7.86 -2.07
C GLU A 80 -9.36 -8.26 -2.24
N VAL A 81 -8.52 -7.37 -2.79
CA VAL A 81 -7.08 -7.62 -2.95
C VAL A 81 -6.41 -7.83 -1.58
N ALA A 82 -6.71 -6.99 -0.60
CA ALA A 82 -6.17 -7.12 0.76
C ALA A 82 -6.56 -8.46 1.41
N ARG A 83 -7.83 -8.87 1.27
CA ARG A 83 -8.32 -10.16 1.77
C ARG A 83 -7.60 -11.34 1.11
N ARG A 84 -7.47 -11.35 -0.22
CA ARG A 84 -6.81 -12.46 -0.95
C ARG A 84 -5.34 -12.62 -0.59
N LEU A 85 -4.66 -11.51 -0.32
CA LEU A 85 -3.26 -11.51 0.08
C LEU A 85 -3.07 -11.70 1.59
N ASN A 86 -4.17 -11.72 2.37
CA ASN A 86 -4.15 -11.77 3.83
C ASN A 86 -3.26 -10.67 4.43
N ILE A 87 -3.37 -9.45 3.90
CA ILE A 87 -2.61 -8.29 4.37
C ILE A 87 -3.55 -7.21 4.91
N ARG A 88 -2.98 -6.32 5.73
CA ARG A 88 -3.69 -5.16 6.27
C ARG A 88 -4.01 -4.14 5.14
N PRO A 89 -5.16 -3.45 5.17
CA PRO A 89 -5.49 -2.41 4.19
C PRO A 89 -4.42 -1.32 4.07
N GLU A 90 -3.79 -0.93 5.18
CA GLU A 90 -2.72 0.08 5.22
C GLU A 90 -1.47 -0.40 4.48
N GLN A 91 -1.15 -1.69 4.62
CA GLN A 91 -0.05 -2.31 3.89
C GLN A 91 -0.34 -2.36 2.39
N LEU A 92 -1.56 -2.72 1.99
CA LEU A 92 -1.96 -2.66 0.58
C LEU A 92 -1.85 -1.24 0.05
N GLN A 93 -2.30 -0.23 0.80
CA GLN A 93 -2.25 1.17 0.39
C GLN A 93 -0.81 1.64 0.11
N ARG A 94 0.17 1.21 0.93
CA ARG A 94 1.59 1.48 0.71
C ARG A 94 2.09 0.89 -0.60
N GLU A 95 1.81 -0.39 -0.85
CA GLU A 95 2.23 -1.04 -2.09
C GLU A 95 1.56 -0.45 -3.33
N VAL A 96 0.27 -0.12 -3.24
CA VAL A 96 -0.49 0.55 -4.32
C VAL A 96 0.10 1.92 -4.63
N ALA A 97 0.51 2.70 -3.62
CA ALA A 97 1.16 3.98 -3.83
C ALA A 97 2.48 3.82 -4.61
N THR A 98 3.31 2.85 -4.21
CA THR A 98 4.57 2.52 -4.91
C THR A 98 4.31 2.07 -6.34
N LEU A 99 3.41 1.11 -6.55
CA LEU A 99 3.07 0.56 -7.87
C LEU A 99 2.45 1.63 -8.80
N ARG A 100 1.71 2.59 -8.25
CA ARG A 100 1.20 3.73 -9.02
C ARG A 100 2.31 4.68 -9.47
N HIS A 101 3.33 4.94 -8.65
CA HIS A 101 4.49 5.74 -9.08
C HIS A 101 5.32 5.04 -10.15
N MET A 102 5.32 3.71 -10.14
CA MET A 102 5.92 2.87 -11.19
C MET A 102 5.02 2.68 -12.41
N GLU A 103 3.83 3.30 -12.44
CA GLU A 103 2.83 3.19 -13.52
C GLU A 103 2.41 1.74 -13.82
N LYS A 104 2.44 0.86 -12.81
CA LYS A 104 2.01 -0.54 -12.96
C LYS A 104 0.50 -0.72 -12.81
N LEU A 105 -0.15 0.16 -12.05
CA LEU A 105 -1.60 0.12 -11.82
C LEU A 105 -2.18 1.52 -11.59
N ARG A 106 -3.51 1.62 -11.67
CA ARG A 106 -4.30 2.82 -11.37
C ARG A 106 -5.63 2.47 -10.71
N GLY A 107 -6.24 3.49 -10.11
CA GLY A 107 -7.64 3.42 -9.72
C GLY A 107 -8.56 3.75 -10.91
N LYS A 108 -9.62 2.97 -11.08
CA LYS A 108 -10.73 3.25 -12.00
C LYS A 108 -12.04 3.29 -11.20
N MET A 109 -12.86 4.28 -11.49
CA MET A 109 -14.22 4.35 -10.97
C MET A 109 -15.15 3.63 -11.95
N LEU A 110 -15.95 2.69 -11.45
CA LEU A 110 -16.97 1.99 -12.20
C LEU A 110 -18.26 2.84 -12.26
N GLU A 111 -19.18 2.48 -13.15
CA GLU A 111 -20.46 3.17 -13.33
C GLU A 111 -21.36 3.11 -12.08
N ASP A 112 -21.19 2.08 -11.25
CA ASP A 112 -21.87 1.91 -9.97
C ASP A 112 -21.24 2.74 -8.82
N GLY A 113 -20.23 3.57 -9.14
CA GLY A 113 -19.53 4.43 -8.18
C GLY A 113 -18.42 3.72 -7.39
N LYS A 114 -18.20 2.41 -7.60
CA LYS A 114 -17.15 1.68 -6.91
C LYS A 114 -15.77 2.00 -7.48
N ARG A 115 -14.78 1.99 -6.59
CA ARG A 115 -13.36 2.18 -6.96
C ARG A 115 -12.68 0.82 -7.03
N VAL A 116 -12.14 0.50 -8.20
CA VAL A 116 -11.33 -0.70 -8.42
C VAL A 116 -9.90 -0.33 -8.77
N LEU A 117 -8.96 -1.19 -8.41
CA LEU A 117 -7.61 -1.17 -8.94
C LEU A 117 -7.62 -1.90 -10.28
N VAL A 118 -6.96 -1.33 -11.28
CA VAL A 118 -6.76 -1.95 -12.60
C VAL A 118 -5.30 -1.76 -13.01
N LEU A 119 -4.78 -2.64 -13.86
CA LEU A 119 -3.50 -2.40 -14.51
C LEU A 119 -3.59 -1.14 -15.40
N TRP A 120 -2.44 -0.52 -15.65
CA TRP A 120 -2.39 0.71 -16.42
C TRP A 120 -2.87 0.50 -17.87
#